data_AF-A0A5I8I297-F1
#
_entry.id   AF-A0A5I8I297-F1
#
_cell.length_a   1.000
_cell.length_b   1.000
_cell.length_c   1.000
_cell.angle_alpha   90.00
_cell.angle_beta   90.00
_cell.angle_gamma   90.00
#
_symmetry.space_group_name_H-M   'P 1'
#
loop_
_entity.id
_entity.type
_entity.pdbx_description
1 polymer ?
#
loop_
_entity_poly.entity_id
_entity_poly.type
_entity_poly.pdbx_seq_one_letter_code
_entity_poly.pdbx_strand_id
1 'polypeptide(L)'
;MSQQLRKRSDIEKKVAAGEAVKEQPRQLIRDTITGKIISNERVPETLPACLIAMQSNTLVYNDVDVEAFQREVRQQVSQILDAIRDERFENAGIAYQQFIDQYDACFETPSVDVLGEVKRRGIDLYAVLEHQGTRLTAEMCVGGSHDRASERSFNAVTEAHINLLFYMLTLNLAIHNKIDNVQKQLRTKLGFLEERLRTLLNEYIYANQLGRIVLDGLHASETLYGWILLEKNDLDAARLIYKNDLKLNNEMKFAELHAEVMSIYQKRYTSETPEDLRNRAFSRCGLSEDRAQFAFKLCYYLHQTGQIRKYIDELTLGADNNDTSDATVDVRSLLVPSASGLATQ
;
A
#
# COMPACT_ATOMS: atom_id res chain seq x y z
N MET A 1 -2.07 11.87 -41.90
CA MET A 1 -0.81 11.11 -41.68
C MET A 1 -0.89 10.48 -40.30
N SER A 2 -0.89 9.15 -40.21
CA SER A 2 -0.95 8.44 -38.92
C SER A 2 0.39 8.59 -38.19
N GLN A 3 0.35 9.07 -36.94
CA GLN A 3 1.53 9.14 -36.09
C GLN A 3 2.00 7.71 -35.78
N GLN A 4 3.24 7.36 -36.16
CA GLN A 4 3.82 6.06 -35.85
C GLN A 4 4.28 6.02 -34.38
N LEU A 5 3.70 5.11 -33.60
CA LEU A 5 4.13 4.80 -32.25
C LEU A 5 5.54 4.19 -32.29
N ARG A 6 6.49 4.74 -31.53
CA ARG A 6 7.86 4.19 -31.42
C ARG A 6 8.11 3.66 -30.02
N LYS A 7 8.72 2.47 -29.91
CA LYS A 7 9.10 1.90 -28.61
C LYS A 7 10.42 2.48 -28.13
N ARG A 8 10.57 2.64 -26.82
CA ARG A 8 11.81 3.16 -26.21
C ARG A 8 12.96 2.19 -26.42
N SER A 9 12.72 0.89 -26.30
CA SER A 9 13.73 -0.14 -26.56
C SER A 9 14.30 -0.09 -27.97
N ASP A 10 13.51 0.26 -28.97
CA ASP A 10 13.98 0.40 -30.36
C ASP A 10 14.89 1.61 -30.54
N ILE A 11 14.65 2.68 -29.79
CA ILE A 11 15.53 3.87 -29.75
C ILE A 11 16.84 3.51 -29.04
N GLU A 12 16.76 2.81 -27.92
CA GLU A 12 17.95 2.38 -27.16
C GLU A 12 18.80 1.37 -27.94
N LYS A 13 18.20 0.44 -28.68
CA LYS A 13 18.90 -0.47 -29.59
C LYS A 13 19.62 0.27 -30.72
N LYS A 14 18.99 1.29 -31.31
CA LYS A 14 19.60 2.10 -32.37
C LYS A 14 20.76 2.95 -31.85
N VAL A 15 20.61 3.51 -30.65
CA VAL A 15 21.69 4.23 -29.95
C VAL A 15 22.84 3.29 -29.60
N ALA A 16 22.56 2.09 -29.09
CA ALA A 16 23.57 1.08 -28.77
C ALA A 16 24.28 0.53 -30.02
N ALA A 17 23.61 0.49 -31.16
CA ALA A 17 24.17 0.10 -32.46
C ALA A 17 24.98 1.22 -33.14
N GLY A 18 25.09 2.41 -32.53
CA GLY A 18 25.82 3.55 -33.07
C GLY A 18 25.11 4.27 -34.22
N GLU A 19 23.81 4.02 -34.44
CA GLU A 19 23.04 4.74 -35.44
C GLU A 19 22.75 6.18 -34.96
N ALA A 20 22.98 7.16 -35.83
CA ALA A 20 22.70 8.56 -35.55
C ALA A 20 21.19 8.83 -35.43
N VAL A 21 20.66 8.64 -34.22
CA VAL A 21 19.31 9.09 -33.87
C VAL A 21 19.39 10.60 -33.61
N LYS A 22 18.64 11.39 -34.36
CA LYS A 22 18.50 12.84 -34.12
C LYS A 22 17.74 13.02 -32.79
N GLU A 23 18.43 12.97 -31.65
CA GLU A 23 17.85 13.35 -30.36
C GLU A 23 17.34 14.79 -30.51
N GLN A 24 16.02 14.99 -30.36
CA GLN A 24 15.48 16.34 -30.28
C GLN A 24 16.00 17.01 -29.01
N PRO A 25 16.26 18.33 -29.04
CA PRO A 25 16.87 19.03 -27.92
C PRO A 25 16.01 18.86 -26.67
N ARG A 26 16.64 18.39 -25.60
CA ARG A 26 16.03 18.25 -24.28
C ARG A 26 15.59 19.64 -23.83
N GLN A 27 14.28 19.90 -23.81
CA GLN A 27 13.79 21.17 -23.27
C GLN A 27 13.74 21.10 -21.75
N LEU A 28 14.36 22.09 -21.12
CA LEU A 28 14.22 22.37 -19.71
C LEU A 28 12.74 22.54 -19.36
N ILE A 29 12.16 21.61 -18.63
CA ILE A 29 10.87 21.82 -17.99
C ILE A 29 11.14 22.58 -16.68
N ARG A 30 10.57 23.77 -16.57
CA ARG A 30 10.59 24.57 -15.35
C ARG A 30 9.23 24.50 -14.69
N ASP A 31 9.23 24.46 -13.36
CA ASP A 31 8.04 24.57 -12.55
C ASP A 31 7.32 25.88 -12.87
N THR A 32 6.04 25.81 -13.25
CA THR A 32 5.24 26.98 -13.64
C THR A 32 4.87 27.89 -12.46
N ILE A 33 5.08 27.46 -11.22
CA ILE A 33 4.82 28.24 -10.00
C ILE A 33 6.12 28.77 -9.40
N THR A 34 7.22 28.00 -9.44
CA THR A 34 8.48 28.38 -8.75
C THR A 34 9.65 28.74 -9.68
N GLY A 35 9.55 28.48 -10.98
CA GLY A 35 10.58 28.83 -11.97
C GLY A 35 11.89 28.02 -11.89
N LYS A 36 11.99 27.03 -10.99
CA LYS A 36 13.16 26.14 -10.89
C LYS A 36 13.13 25.04 -11.95
N ILE A 37 14.33 24.62 -12.35
CA ILE A 37 14.59 23.62 -13.39
C ILE A 37 14.33 22.22 -12.78
N ILE A 38 13.37 21.45 -13.33
CA ILE A 38 12.88 20.20 -12.70
C ILE A 38 13.60 18.94 -13.23
N SER A 39 14.49 19.02 -14.22
CA SER A 39 15.17 17.80 -14.66
C SER A 39 16.56 18.04 -15.24
N ASN A 40 17.53 17.34 -14.63
CA ASN A 40 18.55 16.62 -15.39
C ASN A 40 19.06 15.32 -14.73
N GLU A 41 18.46 14.80 -13.65
CA GLU A 41 18.85 13.49 -13.08
C GLU A 41 17.65 12.72 -12.50
N ARG A 42 17.72 11.38 -12.56
CA ARG A 42 16.81 10.41 -11.91
C ARG A 42 16.91 10.52 -10.40
N VAL A 43 15.79 10.59 -9.66
CA VAL A 43 15.56 9.84 -8.38
C VAL A 43 14.06 9.84 -7.99
N PRO A 44 13.58 9.09 -6.95
CA PRO A 44 12.61 8.00 -7.13
C PRO A 44 11.35 8.13 -6.23
N GLU A 45 10.62 7.01 -6.14
CA GLU A 45 9.58 6.62 -5.19
C GLU A 45 8.21 7.30 -5.28
N THR A 46 7.21 6.43 -5.48
CA THR A 46 5.75 6.63 -5.55
C THR A 46 5.20 7.14 -6.89
N LEU A 47 4.77 6.13 -7.67
CA LEU A 47 3.90 6.12 -8.87
C LEU A 47 4.36 6.95 -10.09
N PRO A 48 4.58 6.33 -11.28
CA PRO A 48 5.10 7.05 -12.43
C PRO A 48 4.05 7.97 -13.07
N ALA A 49 4.38 9.27 -13.19
CA ALA A 49 3.64 10.24 -14.01
C ALA A 49 3.92 10.09 -15.52
N CYS A 50 4.17 8.89 -16.04
CA CYS A 50 4.71 8.71 -17.40
C CYS A 50 4.12 7.54 -18.19
N LEU A 51 2.80 7.39 -18.22
CA LEU A 51 2.17 6.50 -19.22
C LEU A 51 1.93 7.18 -20.57
N ILE A 52 1.83 8.51 -20.65
CA ILE A 52 1.77 9.23 -21.93
C ILE A 52 2.40 10.63 -21.76
N ALA A 53 3.64 10.82 -22.20
CA ALA A 53 4.18 12.16 -22.42
C ALA A 53 3.97 12.54 -23.90
N MET A 54 3.06 13.47 -24.16
CA MET A 54 2.88 14.04 -25.50
C MET A 54 4.08 14.94 -25.81
N GLN A 55 5.05 14.43 -26.57
CA GLN A 55 6.16 15.23 -27.09
C GLN A 55 6.03 15.31 -28.62
N SER A 56 5.55 16.46 -29.08
CA SER A 56 5.72 16.98 -30.45
C SER A 56 5.64 15.92 -31.57
N ASN A 57 4.41 15.58 -31.97
CA ASN A 57 4.06 14.73 -33.13
C ASN A 57 4.54 13.27 -33.16
N THR A 58 5.16 12.74 -32.09
CA THR A 58 5.54 11.32 -32.01
C THR A 58 5.17 10.72 -30.65
N LEU A 59 4.35 9.67 -30.64
CA LEU A 59 4.03 8.89 -29.44
C LEU A 59 5.17 7.89 -29.16
N VAL A 60 5.82 8.01 -28.00
CA VAL A 60 6.84 7.05 -27.55
C VAL A 60 6.28 6.23 -26.40
N TYR A 61 6.18 4.91 -26.60
CA TYR A 61 5.76 3.96 -25.58
C TYR A 61 6.99 3.41 -24.85
N ASN A 62 7.03 3.59 -23.53
CA ASN A 62 8.13 3.15 -22.69
C ASN A 62 7.95 1.69 -22.28
N ASP A 63 8.29 0.79 -23.20
CA ASP A 63 8.15 -0.65 -23.04
C ASP A 63 9.10 -1.24 -21.98
N VAL A 64 10.26 -0.63 -21.73
CA VAL A 64 11.24 -1.10 -20.73
C VAL A 64 10.69 -1.00 -19.31
N ASP A 65 10.09 0.14 -18.96
CA ASP A 65 9.51 0.35 -17.64
C ASP A 65 8.26 -0.53 -17.43
N VAL A 66 7.49 -0.79 -18.50
CA VAL A 66 6.35 -1.71 -18.46
C VAL A 66 6.81 -3.14 -18.20
N GLU A 67 7.85 -3.63 -18.88
CA GLU A 67 8.40 -4.96 -18.63
C GLU A 67 9.04 -5.10 -17.23
N ALA A 68 9.64 -4.03 -16.71
CA ALA A 68 10.14 -3.99 -15.34
C ALA A 68 8.99 -4.10 -14.32
N PHE A 69 7.94 -3.30 -14.50
CA PHE A 69 6.74 -3.35 -13.67
C PHE A 69 6.06 -4.72 -13.72
N GLN A 70 5.89 -5.31 -14.90
CA GLN A 70 5.31 -6.65 -15.04
C GLN A 70 6.13 -7.74 -14.32
N ARG A 71 7.47 -7.60 -14.27
CA ARG A 71 8.32 -8.54 -13.52
C ARG A 71 8.12 -8.37 -12.02
N GLU A 72 8.04 -7.13 -11.54
CA GLU A 72 7.78 -6.83 -10.13
C GLU A 72 6.43 -7.39 -9.67
N VAL A 73 5.36 -7.16 -10.44
CA VAL A 73 4.03 -7.72 -10.15
C VAL A 73 4.06 -9.25 -10.12
N ARG A 74 4.71 -9.89 -11.11
CA ARG A 74 4.85 -11.36 -11.15
C ARG A 74 5.62 -11.90 -9.95
N GLN A 75 6.68 -11.22 -9.53
CA GLN A 75 7.45 -11.59 -8.36
C GLN A 75 6.62 -11.47 -7.08
N GLN A 76 5.86 -10.39 -6.93
CA GLN A 76 4.97 -10.18 -5.79
C GLN A 76 3.89 -11.28 -5.70
N VAL A 77 3.21 -11.59 -6.82
CA VAL A 77 2.22 -12.67 -6.88
C VAL A 77 2.83 -14.01 -6.49
N SER A 78 4.02 -14.32 -7.00
CA SER A 78 4.72 -15.57 -6.67
C SER A 78 5.05 -15.66 -5.17
N GLN A 79 5.53 -14.56 -4.58
CA GLN A 79 5.84 -14.50 -3.14
C GLN A 79 4.61 -14.68 -2.26
N ILE A 80 3.48 -14.07 -2.65
CA ILE A 80 2.20 -14.23 -1.97
C ILE A 80 1.80 -15.70 -1.99
N LEU A 81 1.77 -16.31 -3.19
CA LEU A 81 1.35 -17.69 -3.37
C LEU A 81 2.22 -18.66 -2.59
N ASP A 82 3.54 -18.51 -2.65
CA ASP A 82 4.47 -19.34 -1.88
C ASP A 82 4.21 -19.30 -0.37
N ALA A 83 3.74 -18.15 0.15
CA ALA A 83 3.48 -17.96 1.57
C ALA A 83 2.10 -18.47 2.04
N ILE A 84 1.15 -18.71 1.11
CA ILE A 84 -0.22 -19.15 1.42
C ILE A 84 -0.62 -20.44 0.69
N ARG A 85 0.34 -21.19 0.16
CA ARG A 85 0.13 -22.45 -0.59
C ARG A 85 -0.22 -23.64 0.29
N ASP A 86 0.18 -23.60 1.57
CA ASP A 86 0.03 -24.68 2.52
C ASP A 86 -1.45 -25.00 2.83
N GLU A 87 -1.76 -26.26 3.14
CA GLU A 87 -3.09 -26.78 3.49
C GLU A 87 -3.70 -26.01 4.66
N ARG A 88 -2.87 -25.45 5.55
CA ARG A 88 -3.30 -24.56 6.64
C ARG A 88 -4.12 -23.35 6.16
N PHE A 89 -4.08 -22.99 4.87
CA PHE A 89 -4.79 -21.86 4.29
C PHE A 89 -6.02 -22.25 3.48
N GLU A 90 -6.52 -23.49 3.60
CA GLU A 90 -7.83 -23.90 3.04
C GLU A 90 -8.01 -23.52 1.57
N ASN A 91 -6.98 -23.73 0.75
CA ASN A 91 -6.94 -23.37 -0.67
C ASN A 91 -6.98 -21.86 -0.98
N ALA A 92 -6.69 -20.97 -0.02
CA ALA A 92 -6.62 -19.53 -0.27
C ALA A 92 -5.60 -19.18 -1.37
N GLY A 93 -4.45 -19.85 -1.41
CA GLY A 93 -3.49 -19.69 -2.51
C GLY A 93 -4.05 -20.10 -3.87
N ILE A 94 -4.84 -21.18 -3.92
CA ILE A 94 -5.49 -21.63 -5.16
C ILE A 94 -6.56 -20.62 -5.59
N ALA A 95 -7.38 -20.13 -4.66
CA ALA A 95 -8.40 -19.12 -4.94
C ALA A 95 -7.76 -17.81 -5.45
N TYR A 96 -6.64 -17.40 -4.85
CA TYR A 96 -5.88 -16.23 -5.29
C TYR A 96 -5.32 -16.41 -6.70
N GLN A 97 -4.66 -17.54 -6.99
CA GLN A 97 -4.15 -17.85 -8.33
C GLN A 97 -5.28 -17.86 -9.37
N GLN A 98 -6.39 -18.55 -9.08
CA GLN A 98 -7.54 -18.62 -10.00
C GLN A 98 -8.13 -17.24 -10.29
N PHE A 99 -8.16 -16.34 -9.31
CA PHE A 99 -8.59 -14.97 -9.53
C PHE A 99 -7.63 -14.22 -10.46
N ILE A 100 -6.32 -14.31 -10.23
CA ILE A 100 -5.30 -13.64 -11.06
C ILE A 100 -5.37 -14.17 -12.50
N ASP A 101 -5.40 -15.50 -12.70
CA ASP A 101 -5.46 -16.10 -14.04
C ASP A 101 -6.66 -15.60 -14.84
N GLN A 102 -7.81 -15.45 -14.18
CA GLN A 102 -9.03 -14.97 -14.83
C GLN A 102 -9.04 -13.46 -15.02
N TYR A 103 -8.47 -12.71 -14.07
CA TYR A 103 -8.27 -11.28 -14.22
C TYR A 103 -7.38 -10.98 -15.43
N ASP A 104 -6.29 -11.72 -15.61
CA ASP A 104 -5.40 -11.59 -16.76
C ASP A 104 -6.10 -11.99 -18.07
N ALA A 105 -6.85 -13.10 -18.07
CA ALA A 105 -7.62 -13.54 -19.23
C ALA A 105 -8.70 -12.53 -19.68
N CYS A 106 -9.21 -11.69 -18.77
CA CYS A 106 -10.15 -10.62 -19.12
C CYS A 106 -9.58 -9.62 -20.12
N PHE A 107 -8.25 -9.41 -20.13
CA PHE A 107 -7.62 -8.47 -21.06
C PHE A 107 -7.43 -9.05 -22.46
N GLU A 108 -7.48 -10.37 -22.62
CA GLU A 108 -7.42 -11.02 -23.94
C GLU A 108 -8.75 -10.87 -24.70
N THR A 109 -9.87 -11.03 -24.00
CA THR A 109 -11.23 -10.87 -24.56
C THR A 109 -12.16 -10.12 -23.61
N PRO A 110 -12.03 -8.78 -23.52
CA PRO A 110 -12.81 -8.00 -22.57
C PRO A 110 -14.29 -7.98 -22.97
N SER A 111 -15.16 -8.44 -22.05
CA SER A 111 -16.61 -8.32 -22.17
C SER A 111 -17.23 -8.06 -20.80
N VAL A 112 -18.44 -7.48 -20.79
CA VAL A 112 -19.16 -7.17 -19.55
C VAL A 112 -19.43 -8.45 -18.72
N ASP A 113 -19.75 -9.56 -19.39
CA ASP A 113 -20.07 -10.83 -18.73
C ASP A 113 -18.81 -11.43 -18.06
N VAL A 114 -17.69 -11.42 -18.77
CA VAL A 114 -16.40 -11.93 -18.26
C VAL A 114 -15.91 -11.08 -17.08
N LEU A 115 -15.92 -9.76 -17.22
CA LEU A 115 -15.58 -8.85 -16.12
C LEU A 115 -16.51 -9.03 -14.91
N GLY A 116 -17.80 -9.28 -15.15
CA GLY A 116 -18.79 -9.56 -14.11
C GLY A 116 -18.56 -10.89 -13.39
N GLU A 117 -18.04 -11.92 -14.07
CA GLU A 117 -17.63 -13.17 -13.43
C GLU A 117 -16.39 -12.98 -12.55
N VAL A 118 -15.36 -12.30 -13.06
CA VAL A 118 -14.14 -12.04 -12.29
C VAL A 118 -14.43 -11.18 -11.06
N LYS A 119 -15.32 -10.19 -11.18
CA LYS A 119 -15.80 -9.43 -10.03
C LYS A 119 -16.44 -10.31 -8.96
N ARG A 120 -17.29 -11.28 -9.34
CA ARG A 120 -17.91 -12.22 -8.38
C ARG A 120 -16.86 -13.04 -7.66
N ARG A 121 -15.86 -13.57 -8.38
CA ARG A 121 -14.75 -14.30 -7.76
C ARG A 121 -13.89 -13.44 -6.85
N GLY A 122 -13.70 -12.16 -7.18
CA GLY A 122 -13.04 -11.20 -6.30
C GLY A 122 -13.77 -11.03 -4.97
N ILE A 123 -15.12 -11.07 -4.98
CA ILE A 123 -15.93 -11.03 -3.74
C ILE A 123 -15.71 -12.30 -2.91
N ASP A 124 -15.72 -13.47 -3.54
CA ASP A 124 -15.50 -14.75 -2.87
C ASP A 124 -14.08 -14.83 -2.27
N LEU A 125 -13.07 -14.42 -3.06
CA LEU A 125 -11.69 -14.34 -2.62
C LEU A 125 -11.51 -13.37 -1.45
N TYR A 126 -12.21 -12.23 -1.45
CA TYR A 126 -12.17 -11.31 -0.31
C TYR A 126 -12.60 -12.01 0.98
N ALA A 127 -13.68 -12.81 0.96
CA ALA A 127 -14.16 -13.50 2.15
C ALA A 127 -13.13 -14.53 2.66
N VAL A 128 -12.49 -15.26 1.75
CA VAL A 128 -11.41 -16.21 2.07
C VAL A 128 -10.22 -15.48 2.70
N LEU A 129 -9.74 -14.41 2.06
CA LEU A 129 -8.63 -13.64 2.58
C LEU A 129 -8.99 -13.04 3.94
N GLU A 130 -10.20 -12.51 4.13
CA GLU A 130 -10.61 -11.86 5.38
C GLU A 130 -10.63 -12.84 6.55
N HIS A 131 -11.11 -14.06 6.32
CA HIS A 131 -11.06 -15.13 7.29
C HIS A 131 -9.62 -15.47 7.69
N GLN A 132 -8.73 -15.65 6.70
CA GLN A 132 -7.32 -15.95 6.95
C GLN A 132 -6.59 -14.79 7.63
N GLY A 133 -6.90 -13.55 7.25
CA GLY A 133 -6.32 -12.34 7.83
C GLY A 133 -6.70 -12.17 9.30
N THR A 134 -7.95 -12.46 9.65
CA THR A 134 -8.41 -12.44 11.05
C THR A 134 -7.68 -13.49 11.89
N ARG A 135 -7.58 -14.73 11.37
CA ARG A 135 -6.87 -15.82 12.06
C ARG A 135 -5.39 -15.49 12.28
N LEU A 136 -4.70 -15.04 11.22
CA LEU A 136 -3.28 -14.67 11.31
C LEU A 136 -3.06 -13.47 12.22
N THR A 137 -3.98 -12.50 12.26
CA THR A 137 -3.89 -11.37 13.20
C THR A 137 -3.89 -11.87 14.65
N ALA A 138 -4.73 -12.84 14.98
CA ALA A 138 -4.76 -13.45 16.31
C ALA A 138 -3.48 -14.23 16.63
N GLU A 139 -2.84 -14.87 15.64
CA GLU A 139 -1.52 -15.50 15.82
C GLU A 139 -0.43 -14.44 16.08
N MET A 140 -0.50 -13.29 15.41
CA MET A 140 0.50 -12.22 15.48
C MET A 140 0.38 -11.33 16.73
N CYS A 141 -0.60 -11.54 17.61
CA CYS A 141 -0.73 -10.80 18.88
C CYS A 141 0.56 -10.86 19.71
N VAL A 142 0.83 -9.79 20.46
CA VAL A 142 1.99 -9.69 21.35
C VAL A 142 1.84 -10.72 22.48
N GLY A 143 2.92 -11.41 22.84
CA GLY A 143 2.87 -12.51 23.81
C GLY A 143 2.35 -13.83 23.24
N GLY A 144 1.87 -13.85 21.99
CA GLY A 144 1.69 -15.06 21.21
C GLY A 144 3.03 -15.66 20.77
N SER A 145 3.07 -16.97 20.56
CA SER A 145 4.23 -17.67 19.99
C SER A 145 4.15 -17.67 18.46
N HIS A 146 4.23 -16.50 17.82
CA HIS A 146 4.35 -16.45 16.36
C HIS A 146 5.80 -16.62 15.94
N ASP A 147 6.00 -17.34 14.84
CA ASP A 147 7.30 -17.51 14.21
C ASP A 147 7.39 -16.69 12.91
N ARG A 148 8.56 -16.75 12.26
CA ARG A 148 8.77 -16.08 10.97
C ARG A 148 7.86 -16.61 9.86
N ALA A 149 7.34 -17.83 9.97
CA ALA A 149 6.43 -18.39 8.98
C ALA A 149 5.04 -17.74 9.10
N SER A 150 4.51 -17.60 10.31
CA SER A 150 3.26 -16.87 10.56
C SER A 150 3.37 -15.40 10.15
N GLU A 151 4.50 -14.74 10.43
CA GLU A 151 4.74 -13.36 9.96
C GLU A 151 4.73 -13.27 8.43
N ARG A 152 5.43 -14.18 7.75
CA ARG A 152 5.47 -14.25 6.28
C ARG A 152 4.07 -14.44 5.70
N SER A 153 3.28 -15.34 6.26
CA SER A 153 1.91 -15.58 5.82
C SER A 153 0.98 -14.40 6.12
N PHE A 154 1.11 -13.75 7.27
CA PHE A 154 0.36 -12.53 7.59
C PHE A 154 0.62 -11.43 6.58
N ASN A 155 1.90 -11.20 6.25
CA ASN A 155 2.33 -10.22 5.26
C ASN A 155 1.74 -10.56 3.88
N ALA A 156 1.84 -11.81 3.44
CA ALA A 156 1.30 -12.26 2.16
C ALA A 156 -0.23 -12.11 2.05
N VAL A 157 -0.98 -12.50 3.10
CA VAL A 157 -2.44 -12.33 3.11
C VAL A 157 -2.83 -10.85 3.12
N THR A 158 -2.07 -10.01 3.83
CA THR A 158 -2.31 -8.55 3.84
C THR A 158 -2.05 -7.93 2.47
N GLU A 159 -0.94 -8.29 1.82
CA GLU A 159 -0.61 -7.84 0.46
C GLU A 159 -1.64 -8.34 -0.56
N ALA A 160 -2.09 -9.59 -0.44
CA ALA A 160 -3.17 -10.13 -1.27
C ALA A 160 -4.47 -9.34 -1.13
N HIS A 161 -4.85 -8.92 0.09
CA HIS A 161 -6.03 -8.06 0.30
C HIS A 161 -5.87 -6.69 -0.35
N ILE A 162 -4.72 -6.04 -0.17
CA ILE A 162 -4.44 -4.72 -0.74
C ILE A 162 -4.54 -4.79 -2.26
N ASN A 163 -3.89 -5.79 -2.87
CA ASN A 163 -3.94 -6.03 -4.31
C ASN A 163 -5.39 -6.30 -4.79
N LEU A 164 -6.14 -7.14 -4.08
CA LEU A 164 -7.54 -7.43 -4.41
C LEU A 164 -8.43 -6.18 -4.37
N LEU A 165 -8.25 -5.30 -3.37
CA LEU A 165 -9.00 -4.04 -3.29
C LEU A 165 -8.72 -3.16 -4.51
N PHE A 166 -7.46 -3.11 -4.96
CA PHE A 166 -7.08 -2.40 -6.18
C PHE A 166 -7.72 -3.04 -7.44
N TYR A 167 -7.66 -4.36 -7.59
CA TYR A 167 -8.29 -5.05 -8.72
C TYR A 167 -9.82 -4.84 -8.75
N MET A 168 -10.49 -4.91 -7.60
CA MET A 168 -11.93 -4.65 -7.50
C MET A 168 -12.29 -3.21 -7.87
N LEU A 169 -11.45 -2.23 -7.51
CA LEU A 169 -11.61 -0.85 -7.96
C LEU A 169 -11.55 -0.77 -9.49
N THR A 170 -10.53 -1.37 -10.11
CA THR A 170 -10.38 -1.40 -11.58
C THR A 170 -11.56 -2.07 -12.27
N LEU A 171 -12.06 -3.19 -11.72
CA LEU A 171 -13.24 -3.88 -12.27
C LEU A 171 -14.51 -3.04 -12.15
N ASN A 172 -14.72 -2.36 -11.02
CA ASN A 172 -15.88 -1.48 -10.85
C ASN A 172 -15.86 -0.32 -11.87
N LEU A 173 -14.69 0.28 -12.09
CA LEU A 173 -14.49 1.31 -13.10
C LEU A 173 -14.75 0.76 -14.52
N ALA A 174 -14.20 -0.41 -14.85
CA ALA A 174 -14.36 -1.01 -16.17
C ALA A 174 -15.81 -1.38 -16.50
N ILE A 175 -16.56 -1.94 -15.53
CA ILE A 175 -17.92 -2.45 -15.77
C ILE A 175 -18.96 -1.32 -15.67
N HIS A 176 -18.85 -0.49 -14.65
CA HIS A 176 -19.92 0.43 -14.27
C HIS A 176 -19.54 1.90 -14.42
N ASN A 177 -18.26 2.20 -14.67
CA ASN A 177 -17.70 3.53 -14.53
C ASN A 177 -17.96 4.14 -13.14
N LYS A 178 -17.91 3.30 -12.11
CA LYS A 178 -18.14 3.68 -10.71
C LYS A 178 -16.99 3.20 -9.86
N ILE A 179 -16.63 3.99 -8.85
CA ILE A 179 -15.53 3.67 -7.92
C ILE A 179 -15.99 2.67 -6.87
N ASP A 180 -17.23 2.85 -6.41
CA ASP A 180 -17.87 2.03 -5.40
C ASP A 180 -19.34 1.83 -5.78
N ASN A 181 -20.01 0.90 -5.11
CA ASN A 181 -21.47 0.82 -5.20
C ASN A 181 -22.14 1.77 -4.20
N VAL A 182 -23.47 1.92 -4.29
CA VAL A 182 -24.26 2.76 -3.37
C VAL A 182 -24.06 2.37 -1.90
N GLN A 183 -23.73 1.10 -1.64
CA GLN A 183 -23.47 0.57 -0.30
C GLN A 183 -22.04 0.83 0.19
N LYS A 184 -21.20 1.52 -0.59
CA LYS A 184 -19.80 1.84 -0.28
C LYS A 184 -19.00 0.60 0.14
N GLN A 185 -19.22 -0.53 -0.54
CA GLN A 185 -18.62 -1.81 -0.17
C GLN A 185 -17.09 -1.78 -0.25
N LEU A 186 -16.49 -1.10 -1.23
CA LEU A 186 -15.03 -1.03 -1.36
C LEU A 186 -14.42 -0.23 -0.20
N ARG A 187 -15.00 0.93 0.13
CA ARG A 187 -14.57 1.73 1.29
C ARG A 187 -14.74 0.99 2.61
N THR A 188 -15.84 0.27 2.76
CA THR A 188 -16.13 -0.52 3.97
C THR A 188 -15.10 -1.65 4.13
N LYS A 189 -14.82 -2.39 3.05
CA LYS A 189 -13.80 -3.45 3.03
C LYS A 189 -12.39 -2.92 3.34
N LEU A 190 -12.02 -1.79 2.75
CA LEU A 190 -10.76 -1.11 3.06
C LEU A 190 -10.70 -0.67 4.54
N GLY A 191 -11.82 -0.17 5.07
CA GLY A 191 -11.97 0.20 6.48
C GLY A 191 -11.73 -0.97 7.44
N PHE A 192 -12.28 -2.15 7.15
CA PHE A 192 -12.04 -3.35 7.97
C PHE A 192 -10.56 -3.76 7.99
N LEU A 193 -9.89 -3.73 6.84
CA LEU A 193 -8.45 -4.00 6.77
C LEU A 193 -7.65 -2.99 7.59
N GLU A 194 -7.94 -1.69 7.45
CA GLU A 194 -7.28 -0.63 8.23
C GLU A 194 -7.50 -0.80 9.74
N GLU A 195 -8.73 -1.09 10.17
CA GLU A 195 -9.05 -1.29 11.58
C GLU A 195 -8.28 -2.49 12.17
N ARG A 196 -8.20 -3.60 11.43
CA ARG A 196 -7.42 -4.77 11.82
C ARG A 196 -5.94 -4.42 11.99
N LEU A 197 -5.35 -3.73 11.01
CA LEU A 197 -3.94 -3.30 11.05
C LEU A 197 -3.67 -2.28 12.18
N ARG A 198 -4.58 -1.33 12.41
CA ARG A 198 -4.47 -0.35 13.51
C ARG A 198 -4.56 -1.00 14.87
N THR A 199 -5.47 -1.95 15.03
CA THR A 199 -5.66 -2.69 16.30
C THR A 199 -4.39 -3.47 16.64
N LEU A 200 -3.83 -4.18 15.65
CA LEU A 200 -2.57 -4.91 15.85
C LEU A 200 -1.42 -3.94 16.12
N LEU A 201 -1.31 -2.83 15.39
CA LEU A 201 -0.26 -1.82 15.64
C LEU A 201 -0.37 -1.25 17.06
N ASN A 202 -1.58 -0.95 17.54
CA ASN A 202 -1.82 -0.47 18.90
C ASN A 202 -1.32 -1.48 19.95
N GLU A 203 -1.54 -2.77 19.73
CA GLU A 203 -0.98 -3.82 20.58
C GLU A 203 0.55 -3.81 20.56
N TYR A 204 1.16 -3.72 19.38
CA TYR A 204 2.62 -3.62 19.23
C TYR A 204 3.21 -2.35 19.85
N ILE A 205 2.44 -1.27 20.01
CA ILE A 205 2.91 -0.05 20.67
C ILE A 205 2.84 -0.16 22.20
N TYR A 206 1.70 -0.65 22.72
CA TYR A 206 1.32 -0.48 24.13
C TYR A 206 1.27 -1.76 24.96
N ALA A 207 1.20 -2.93 24.33
CA ALA A 207 1.09 -4.17 25.09
C ALA A 207 2.40 -4.50 25.83
N ASN A 208 2.27 -5.08 27.02
CA ASN A 208 3.40 -5.68 27.70
C ASN A 208 3.80 -7.02 27.04
N GLN A 209 4.81 -7.70 27.60
CA GLN A 209 5.30 -8.99 27.07
C GLN A 209 4.25 -10.13 27.06
N LEU A 210 3.12 -9.96 27.75
CA LEU A 210 2.01 -10.92 27.80
C LEU A 210 0.84 -10.52 26.88
N GLY A 211 1.01 -9.51 26.02
CA GLY A 211 -0.05 -9.03 25.13
C GLY A 211 -1.11 -8.16 25.81
N ARG A 212 -0.89 -7.74 27.06
CA ARG A 212 -1.88 -6.95 27.81
C ARG A 212 -1.57 -5.47 27.71
N ILE A 213 -2.58 -4.70 27.30
CA ILE A 213 -2.54 -3.24 27.31
C ILE A 213 -3.10 -2.75 28.65
N VAL A 214 -2.24 -2.14 29.47
CA VAL A 214 -2.64 -1.51 30.74
C VAL A 214 -2.31 -0.03 30.60
N LEU A 215 -3.31 0.78 30.21
CA LEU A 215 -3.11 2.20 29.89
C LEU A 215 -2.90 3.07 31.15
N ASP A 216 -3.48 2.67 32.28
CA ASP A 216 -3.40 3.44 33.51
C ASP A 216 -1.96 3.47 34.05
N GLY A 217 -1.33 4.64 33.98
CA GLY A 217 0.02 4.88 34.48
C GLY A 217 1.14 4.40 33.57
N LEU A 218 0.85 4.03 32.32
CA LEU A 218 1.88 3.68 31.34
C LEU A 218 2.63 4.95 30.92
N HIS A 219 3.92 5.03 31.24
CA HIS A 219 4.76 6.15 30.83
C HIS A 219 5.16 6.03 29.36
N ALA A 220 5.30 7.15 28.66
CA ALA A 220 5.75 7.12 27.26
C ALA A 220 7.09 6.37 27.06
N SER A 221 7.99 6.42 28.05
CA SER A 221 9.25 5.68 28.05
C SER A 221 9.10 4.16 28.04
N GLU A 222 7.95 3.64 28.47
CA GLU A 222 7.63 2.20 28.55
C GLU A 222 6.95 1.67 27.27
N THR A 223 6.67 2.55 26.31
CA THR A 223 6.06 2.20 25.02
C THR A 223 7.12 1.87 23.96
N LEU A 224 6.68 1.35 22.81
CA LEU A 224 7.56 1.16 21.65
C LEU A 224 8.23 2.47 21.20
N TYR A 225 7.56 3.62 21.31
CA TYR A 225 8.18 4.93 21.05
C TYR A 225 9.35 5.19 21.97
N GLY A 226 9.14 4.95 23.26
CA GLY A 226 10.13 5.12 24.31
C GLY A 226 11.35 4.26 24.05
N TRP A 227 11.15 2.99 23.71
CA TRP A 227 12.24 2.08 23.38
C TRP A 227 13.03 2.52 22.15
N ILE A 228 12.36 2.91 21.05
CA ILE A 228 13.05 3.39 19.84
C ILE A 228 13.88 4.64 20.18
N LEU A 229 13.31 5.60 20.90
CA LEU A 229 13.99 6.86 21.23
C LEU A 229 15.15 6.66 22.22
N LEU A 230 15.00 5.80 23.22
CA LEU A 230 15.98 5.62 24.29
C LEU A 230 17.04 4.56 23.95
N GLU A 231 16.72 3.55 23.15
CA GLU A 231 17.62 2.45 22.81
C GLU A 231 18.26 2.61 21.43
N LYS A 232 17.49 3.10 20.44
CA LYS A 232 18.00 3.30 19.06
C LYS A 232 18.41 4.72 18.77
N ASN A 233 17.92 5.69 19.55
CA ASN A 233 18.08 7.11 19.28
C ASN A 233 17.60 7.48 17.86
N ASP A 234 16.52 6.83 17.41
CA ASP A 234 15.96 7.00 16.07
C ASP A 234 14.65 7.80 16.11
N LEU A 235 14.77 9.09 15.83
CA LEU A 235 13.65 10.02 15.88
C LEU A 235 12.67 9.80 14.73
N ASP A 236 13.15 9.42 13.55
CA ASP A 236 12.33 9.25 12.36
C ASP A 236 11.50 7.97 12.45
N ALA A 237 12.09 6.88 12.95
CA ALA A 237 11.39 5.64 13.22
C ALA A 237 10.29 5.83 14.28
N ALA A 238 10.58 6.51 15.40
CA ALA A 238 9.57 6.80 16.42
C ALA A 238 8.44 7.68 15.86
N ARG A 239 8.78 8.68 15.03
CA ARG A 239 7.81 9.57 14.38
C ARG A 239 6.94 8.82 13.36
N LEU A 240 7.48 7.83 12.66
CA LEU A 240 6.72 7.00 11.72
C LEU A 240 5.58 6.26 12.42
N ILE A 241 5.88 5.62 13.55
CA ILE A 241 4.87 4.94 14.35
C ILE A 241 3.85 5.96 14.88
N TYR A 242 4.32 7.11 15.40
CA TYR A 242 3.45 8.13 16.00
C TYR A 242 2.42 8.66 15.00
N LYS A 243 2.80 8.86 13.74
CA LYS A 243 1.89 9.31 12.68
C LYS A 243 0.73 8.34 12.42
N ASN A 244 0.93 7.05 12.71
CA ASN A 244 -0.06 6.01 12.47
C ASN A 244 -0.92 5.70 13.71
N ASP A 245 -0.53 6.21 14.88
CA ASP A 245 -1.29 6.16 16.12
C ASP A 245 -2.21 7.39 16.24
N LEU A 246 -3.42 7.23 15.73
CA LEU A 246 -4.42 8.30 15.72
C LEU A 246 -4.82 8.75 17.11
N LYS A 247 -4.79 7.85 18.11
CA LYS A 247 -5.21 8.20 19.46
C LYS A 247 -4.20 9.18 20.06
N LEU A 248 -2.93 8.78 20.08
CA LEU A 248 -1.88 9.60 20.67
C LEU A 248 -1.66 10.91 19.90
N ASN A 249 -1.71 10.86 18.57
CA ASN A 249 -1.55 12.04 17.73
C ASN A 249 -2.67 13.08 17.91
N ASN A 250 -3.85 12.67 18.38
CA ASN A 250 -4.93 13.59 18.73
C ASN A 250 -4.81 14.14 20.16
N GLU A 251 -4.09 13.44 21.05
CA GLU A 251 -3.95 13.80 22.47
C GLU A 251 -2.74 14.70 22.73
N MET A 252 -1.60 14.46 22.09
CA MET A 252 -0.37 15.23 22.30
C MET A 252 0.46 15.35 21.02
N LYS A 253 1.27 16.40 20.93
CA LYS A 253 2.21 16.56 19.81
C LYS A 253 3.44 15.65 20.00
N PHE A 254 4.04 15.20 18.91
CA PHE A 254 5.28 14.40 18.96
C PHE A 254 6.41 15.04 19.79
N ALA A 255 6.53 16.37 19.81
CA ALA A 255 7.53 17.06 20.63
C ALA A 255 7.28 16.90 22.14
N GLU A 256 6.01 16.84 22.56
CA GLU A 256 5.61 16.59 23.94
C GLU A 256 5.88 15.14 24.32
N LEU A 257 5.53 14.18 23.45
CA LEU A 257 5.88 12.76 23.60
C LEU A 257 7.40 12.57 23.79
N HIS A 258 8.19 13.19 22.92
CA HIS A 258 9.64 13.12 23.00
C HIS A 258 10.16 13.69 24.33
N ALA A 259 9.63 14.84 24.77
CA ALA A 259 10.01 15.42 26.05
C ALA A 259 9.63 14.52 27.24
N GLU A 260 8.44 13.88 27.19
CA GLU A 260 7.99 12.93 28.20
C GLU A 260 8.91 11.71 28.26
N VAL A 261 9.27 11.11 27.12
CA VAL A 261 10.21 9.98 27.05
C VAL A 261 11.56 10.35 27.64
N MET A 262 12.12 11.51 27.26
CA MET A 262 13.43 11.96 27.73
C MET A 262 13.43 12.41 29.20
N SER A 263 12.26 12.66 29.78
CA SER A 263 12.12 13.03 31.19
C SER A 263 12.64 11.95 32.15
N ILE A 264 12.75 10.70 31.68
CA ILE A 264 13.33 9.59 32.46
C ILE A 264 14.75 9.90 32.96
N TYR A 265 15.53 10.68 32.19
CA TYR A 265 16.89 11.10 32.56
C TYR A 265 16.95 12.36 33.43
N GLN A 266 15.82 13.05 33.63
CA GLN A 266 15.78 14.32 34.36
C GLN A 266 15.62 14.14 35.89
N LYS A 267 15.49 12.91 36.39
CA LYS A 267 15.33 12.66 37.83
C LYS A 267 16.61 13.04 38.59
N ARG A 268 16.58 14.25 39.17
CA ARG A 268 17.71 14.93 39.86
C ARG A 268 18.34 14.17 41.04
N TYR A 269 17.82 13.02 41.45
CA TYR A 269 18.23 12.30 42.67
C TYR A 269 18.30 10.78 42.51
N THR A 270 18.65 10.27 41.33
CA THR A 270 18.88 8.82 41.14
C THR A 270 20.37 8.53 41.08
N SER A 271 20.86 7.62 41.92
CA SER A 271 22.21 7.01 41.81
C SER A 271 22.32 6.04 40.63
N GLU A 272 21.30 6.00 39.79
CA GLU A 272 21.13 5.05 38.70
C GLU A 272 21.76 5.57 37.43
N THR A 273 22.38 4.67 36.68
CA THR A 273 22.94 4.98 35.38
C THR A 273 21.81 5.14 34.33
N PRO A 274 22.08 5.80 33.20
CA PRO A 274 21.15 5.81 32.06
C PRO A 274 20.73 4.40 31.61
N GLU A 275 21.61 3.41 31.75
CA GLU A 275 21.30 2.01 31.46
C GLU A 275 20.31 1.41 32.45
N ASP A 276 20.49 1.65 33.75
CA ASP A 276 19.55 1.19 34.79
C ASP A 276 18.15 1.80 34.61
N LEU A 277 18.08 3.07 34.24
CA LEU A 277 16.82 3.77 33.95
C LEU A 277 16.09 3.12 32.76
N ARG A 278 16.80 2.82 31.68
CA ARG A 278 16.24 2.14 30.50
C ARG A 278 15.81 0.71 30.81
N ASN A 279 16.69 -0.07 31.44
CA ASN A 279 16.39 -1.45 31.84
C ASN A 279 15.14 -1.52 32.73
N ARG A 280 14.97 -0.56 33.64
CA ARG A 280 13.75 -0.43 34.45
C ARG A 280 12.52 -0.23 33.59
N ALA A 281 12.54 0.77 32.71
CA ALA A 281 11.41 1.11 31.85
C ALA A 281 11.01 -0.05 30.93
N PHE A 282 11.96 -0.88 30.50
CA PHE A 282 11.68 -1.97 29.55
C PHE A 282 11.37 -3.32 30.21
N SER A 283 11.65 -3.48 31.52
CA SER A 283 11.76 -4.77 32.23
C SER A 283 10.56 -5.72 32.14
N ARG A 284 9.40 -5.27 31.63
CA ARG A 284 8.20 -6.09 31.41
C ARG A 284 7.46 -5.80 30.11
N CYS A 285 7.99 -4.91 29.29
CA CYS A 285 7.30 -4.44 28.11
C CYS A 285 7.45 -5.40 26.94
N GLY A 286 8.48 -6.25 26.93
CA GLY A 286 8.75 -7.16 25.80
C GLY A 286 9.05 -6.37 24.53
N LEU A 287 9.82 -5.28 24.65
CA LEU A 287 10.23 -4.42 23.54
C LEU A 287 11.51 -4.99 22.93
N SER A 288 11.54 -5.09 21.61
CA SER A 288 12.63 -5.73 20.86
C SER A 288 12.73 -5.13 19.46
N GLU A 289 13.84 -5.44 18.80
CA GLU A 289 14.04 -5.10 17.40
C GLU A 289 12.96 -5.73 16.50
N ASP A 290 12.68 -7.02 16.68
CA ASP A 290 11.68 -7.74 15.89
C ASP A 290 10.28 -7.09 16.03
N ARG A 291 9.93 -6.67 17.25
CA ARG A 291 8.67 -5.96 17.51
C ARG A 291 8.61 -4.61 16.79
N ALA A 292 9.72 -3.86 16.78
CA ALA A 292 9.80 -2.60 16.05
C ALA A 292 9.69 -2.82 14.53
N GLN A 293 10.40 -3.81 14.00
CA GLN A 293 10.36 -4.17 12.57
C GLN A 293 8.95 -4.53 12.10
N PHE A 294 8.24 -5.34 12.87
CA PHE A 294 6.86 -5.67 12.54
C PHE A 294 5.92 -4.47 12.63
N ALA A 295 6.07 -3.61 13.66
CA ALA A 295 5.30 -2.37 13.75
C ALA A 295 5.55 -1.42 12.56
N PHE A 296 6.79 -1.33 12.06
CA PHE A 296 7.09 -0.57 10.84
C PHE A 296 6.41 -1.18 9.61
N LYS A 297 6.36 -2.51 9.52
CA LYS A 297 5.66 -3.22 8.43
C LYS A 297 4.15 -2.94 8.48
N LEU A 298 3.53 -2.90 9.66
CA LEU A 298 2.13 -2.48 9.82
C LEU A 298 1.92 -1.03 9.40
N CYS A 299 2.82 -0.12 9.77
CA CYS A 299 2.78 1.28 9.33
C CYS A 299 2.88 1.40 7.79
N TYR A 300 3.73 0.57 7.17
CA TYR A 300 3.82 0.49 5.71
C TYR A 300 2.49 0.08 5.07
N TYR A 301 1.83 -0.97 5.58
CA TYR A 301 0.53 -1.38 5.06
C TYR A 301 -0.56 -0.33 5.28
N LEU A 302 -0.60 0.31 6.45
CA LEU A 302 -1.52 1.43 6.73
C LEU A 302 -1.30 2.61 5.79
N HIS A 303 -0.04 2.87 5.39
CA HIS A 303 0.26 3.88 4.39
C HIS A 303 -0.28 3.49 3.01
N GLN A 304 -0.09 2.23 2.58
CA GLN A 304 -0.62 1.72 1.30
C GLN A 304 -2.15 1.80 1.25
N THR A 305 -2.84 1.36 2.31
CA THR A 305 -4.31 1.47 2.39
C THR A 305 -4.77 2.93 2.39
N GLY A 306 -4.02 3.81 3.07
CA GLY A 306 -4.27 5.25 3.05
C GLY A 306 -4.11 5.89 1.67
N GLN A 307 -3.16 5.40 0.85
CA GLN A 307 -3.03 5.84 -0.54
C GLN A 307 -4.24 5.41 -1.37
N ILE A 308 -4.68 4.15 -1.26
CA ILE A 308 -5.89 3.65 -1.95
C ILE A 308 -7.10 4.49 -1.57
N ARG A 309 -7.26 4.82 -0.29
CA ARG A 309 -8.34 5.69 0.18
C ARG A 309 -8.30 7.07 -0.46
N LYS A 310 -7.12 7.71 -0.52
CA LYS A 310 -6.95 9.00 -1.18
C LYS A 310 -7.32 8.94 -2.66
N TYR A 311 -6.89 7.90 -3.38
CA TYR A 311 -7.29 7.69 -4.77
C TYR A 311 -8.80 7.56 -4.93
N ILE A 312 -9.42 6.75 -4.07
CA ILE A 312 -10.88 6.58 -4.05
C ILE A 312 -11.59 7.92 -3.79
N ASP A 313 -11.08 8.75 -2.87
CA ASP A 313 -11.67 10.03 -2.51
C ASP A 313 -11.47 11.09 -3.60
N GLU A 314 -10.27 11.19 -4.19
CA GLU A 314 -9.95 12.07 -5.32
C GLU A 314 -10.83 11.76 -6.54
N LEU A 315 -11.01 10.48 -6.86
CA LEU A 315 -11.86 10.05 -7.98
C LEU A 315 -13.35 10.36 -7.74
N THR A 316 -13.78 10.56 -6.49
CA THR A 316 -15.16 10.96 -6.13
C THR A 316 -15.35 12.46 -5.89
N LEU A 317 -14.30 13.27 -6.02
CA LEU A 317 -14.34 14.69 -5.66
C LEU A 317 -15.15 15.49 -6.71
N GLY A 318 -16.26 16.10 -6.30
CA GLY A 318 -17.10 16.94 -7.17
C GLY A 318 -18.29 16.23 -7.85
N ALA A 319 -18.65 15.01 -7.44
CA ALA A 319 -19.89 14.38 -7.91
C ALA A 319 -21.12 15.12 -7.33
N ASP A 320 -22.04 15.55 -8.21
CA ASP A 320 -23.21 16.39 -7.87
C ASP A 320 -24.19 15.74 -6.88
N ASN A 321 -24.13 14.42 -6.69
CA ASN A 321 -24.71 13.77 -5.50
C ASN A 321 -23.61 13.09 -4.69
N ASN A 322 -23.55 13.38 -3.39
CA ASN A 322 -22.76 12.62 -2.42
C ASN A 322 -23.14 11.11 -2.35
N ASP A 323 -24.21 10.72 -3.04
CA ASP A 323 -24.72 9.35 -3.18
C ASP A 323 -24.34 8.68 -4.53
N THR A 324 -23.97 9.45 -5.57
CA THR A 324 -23.60 8.88 -6.87
C THR A 324 -22.09 8.84 -7.04
N SER A 325 -21.59 7.65 -6.74
CA SER A 325 -20.24 7.10 -6.93
C SER A 325 -19.75 7.04 -8.38
N ASP A 326 -20.13 8.01 -9.22
CA ASP A 326 -19.80 8.02 -10.64
C ASP A 326 -18.36 8.51 -10.83
N ALA A 327 -17.56 7.75 -11.59
CA ALA A 327 -16.18 8.14 -11.89
C ALA A 327 -16.20 9.32 -12.87
N THR A 328 -15.36 10.33 -12.60
CA THR A 328 -15.20 11.52 -13.46
C THR A 328 -14.64 11.21 -14.85
N VAL A 329 -14.02 10.05 -15.03
CA VAL A 329 -13.44 9.57 -16.28
C VAL A 329 -14.26 8.38 -16.78
N ASP A 330 -14.74 8.40 -18.03
CA ASP A 330 -15.43 7.27 -18.67
C ASP A 330 -14.45 6.20 -19.16
N VAL A 331 -14.02 5.33 -18.24
CA VAL A 331 -13.09 4.23 -18.51
C VAL A 331 -13.76 3.12 -19.34
N ARG A 332 -15.09 2.98 -19.21
CA ARG A 332 -15.85 1.92 -19.86
C ARG A 332 -15.83 2.04 -21.38
N SER A 333 -16.00 3.25 -21.92
CA SER A 333 -15.97 3.48 -23.38
C SER A 333 -14.58 3.27 -23.99
N LEU A 334 -13.51 3.28 -23.17
CA LEU A 334 -12.14 2.98 -23.61
C LEU A 334 -11.84 1.48 -23.65
N LEU A 335 -12.51 0.67 -22.83
CA LEU A 335 -12.25 -0.77 -22.69
C LEU A 335 -13.23 -1.65 -23.47
N VAL A 336 -14.48 -1.21 -23.62
CA VAL A 336 -15.52 -1.92 -24.38
C VAL A 336 -15.89 -1.07 -25.58
N PRO A 337 -15.44 -1.42 -26.80
CA PRO A 337 -15.84 -0.70 -28.00
C PRO A 337 -17.36 -0.71 -28.07
N SER A 338 -17.97 0.48 -28.08
CA SER A 338 -19.41 0.61 -28.25
C SER A 338 -19.82 -0.12 -29.53
N ALA A 339 -20.73 -1.09 -29.43
CA ALA A 339 -21.32 -1.79 -30.58
C ALA A 339 -22.19 -0.88 -31.48
N SER A 340 -22.12 0.44 -31.31
CA SER A 340 -22.90 1.45 -32.03
C SER A 340 -22.19 1.95 -33.29
N GLY A 341 -21.65 1.02 -34.09
CA GLY A 341 -21.07 1.30 -35.43
C GLY A 341 -21.64 0.44 -36.56
N LEU A 342 -22.56 -0.48 -36.27
CA LEU A 342 -23.22 -1.35 -37.25
C LEU A 342 -24.73 -1.08 -37.27
N ALA A 343 -25.11 0.15 -37.52
CA ALA A 343 -26.48 0.50 -37.88
C ALA A 343 -26.49 1.81 -38.67
N THR A 344 -26.06 1.76 -39.94
CA THR A 344 -26.70 2.41 -41.09
C THR A 344 -25.88 2.12 -42.35
N GLN A 345 -26.43 1.24 -43.20
CA GLN A 345 -26.23 1.31 -44.65
C GLN A 345 -27.08 2.44 -45.21
#